data_AF-A0A8J4FTV2-F1
#
_entry.id   AF-A0A8J4FTV2-F1
#
_cell.length_a   1.000
_cell.length_b   1.000
_cell.length_c   1.000
_cell.angle_alpha   90.00
_cell.angle_beta   90.00
_cell.angle_gamma   90.00
#
_symmetry.space_group_name_H-M   'P 1'
#
loop_
_entity.id
_entity.type
_entity.pdbx_description
1 polymer ?
#
loop_
_entity_poly.entity_id
_entity_poly.type
_entity_poly.pdbx_seq_one_letter_code
_entity_poly.pdbx_strand_id
1 'polypeptide(L)'
;MYIVKLKLLSLLLCRVAIAVVTHGDEEERLIGWKGETYGRPNSDPWSLAADDPLPGKPWVETVSWHPRVFIYHNFLSDAECRHIKRTAAPMMKRSSVVGQNGSSVLDTIRTSYGTFIRRRHDPVIERVLHRVAAWTKAPPENQEDLQVLRYGIGQKYGAHMDSLIDDSPRMATVLLYLHDTEEGGETAFPDSSAWLNAELADRMGPFSECAKGKVAFRPKKGDALMFWSIKPDGTHDPLSLHTGCPVVKGVKWTATSWVHSMPYAFDRYISEGKDSEEHDGEPGACTDMHDMCGNWADGGECDKNPVYMHTHCARACKRCEPCAESDVSCINRNRDRLGFMVYDQAELDA
;
A
#
# COMPACT_ATOMS: atom_id res chain seq x y z
N MET A 1 -82.05 -38.26 -24.25
CA MET A 1 -81.17 -38.29 -25.45
C MET A 1 -80.18 -37.15 -25.31
N TYR A 2 -78.87 -37.46 -25.30
CA TYR A 2 -77.69 -36.56 -25.32
C TYR A 2 -77.52 -35.58 -24.13
N ILE A 3 -76.71 -35.84 -23.10
CA ILE A 3 -75.22 -35.85 -23.01
C ILE A 3 -74.58 -34.50 -23.36
N VAL A 4 -74.20 -33.72 -22.34
CA VAL A 4 -72.95 -32.95 -22.32
C VAL A 4 -72.32 -33.09 -20.92
N LYS A 5 -71.10 -33.61 -20.88
CA LYS A 5 -70.31 -33.93 -19.67
C LYS A 5 -69.81 -32.66 -18.99
N LEU A 6 -70.12 -32.47 -17.71
CA LEU A 6 -69.36 -31.62 -16.80
C LEU A 6 -68.14 -32.40 -16.30
N LYS A 7 -66.92 -31.90 -16.54
CA LYS A 7 -65.71 -32.33 -15.82
C LYS A 7 -65.47 -31.38 -14.66
N LEU A 8 -65.70 -31.84 -13.43
CA LEU A 8 -64.96 -31.38 -12.24
C LEU A 8 -63.60 -32.08 -12.25
N LEU A 9 -62.50 -31.37 -11.97
CA LEU A 9 -61.67 -31.57 -10.76
C LEU A 9 -60.36 -30.75 -10.79
N SER A 10 -59.98 -30.34 -9.58
CA SER A 10 -58.69 -29.85 -9.06
C SER A 10 -58.12 -28.52 -9.58
N LEU A 11 -58.36 -27.46 -8.81
CA LEU A 11 -57.40 -26.37 -8.63
C LEU A 11 -56.90 -26.43 -7.18
N LEU A 12 -55.63 -26.82 -7.05
CA LEU A 12 -54.85 -26.81 -5.82
C LEU A 12 -54.72 -25.36 -5.35
N LEU A 13 -55.26 -25.04 -4.18
CA LEU A 13 -54.98 -23.78 -3.49
C LEU A 13 -53.57 -23.86 -2.89
N CYS A 14 -52.56 -23.53 -3.69
CA CYS A 14 -51.24 -23.19 -3.14
C CYS A 14 -51.31 -21.72 -2.68
N ARG A 15 -51.59 -21.51 -1.40
CA ARG A 15 -51.38 -20.20 -0.77
C ARG A 15 -49.88 -19.96 -0.70
N VAL A 16 -49.34 -19.28 -1.72
CA VAL A 16 -48.02 -18.66 -1.61
C VAL A 16 -48.19 -17.52 -0.61
N ALA A 17 -47.69 -17.74 0.61
CA ALA A 17 -47.41 -16.64 1.50
C ALA A 17 -46.34 -15.80 0.81
N ILE A 18 -46.74 -14.65 0.25
CA ILE A 18 -45.80 -13.62 -0.16
C ILE A 18 -45.24 -13.07 1.14
N ALA A 19 -44.14 -13.66 1.60
CA ALA A 19 -43.26 -12.97 2.52
C ALA A 19 -42.77 -11.73 1.76
N VAL A 20 -43.25 -10.55 2.17
CA VAL A 20 -42.60 -9.30 1.82
C VAL A 20 -41.21 -9.39 2.46
N VAL A 21 -40.23 -9.85 1.69
CA VAL A 21 -38.83 -9.73 2.07
C VAL A 21 -38.53 -8.24 2.04
N THR A 22 -38.52 -7.65 3.23
CA THR A 22 -37.89 -6.35 3.44
C THR A 22 -36.45 -6.49 2.96
N HIS A 23 -36.12 -5.84 1.85
CA HIS A 23 -34.75 -5.76 1.32
C HIS A 23 -33.93 -4.86 2.26
N GLY A 24 -33.54 -5.41 3.41
CA GLY A 24 -32.69 -4.76 4.39
C GLY A 24 -31.37 -5.51 4.52
N ASP A 25 -30.27 -4.80 4.26
CA ASP A 25 -28.93 -4.97 4.86
C ASP A 25 -28.16 -6.30 4.72
N GLU A 26 -28.61 -7.28 3.93
CA GLU A 26 -27.87 -8.55 3.79
C GLU A 26 -26.92 -8.64 2.58
N GLU A 27 -27.15 -7.89 1.50
CA GLU A 27 -26.30 -7.97 0.30
C GLU A 27 -24.91 -7.33 0.44
N GLU A 28 -24.69 -6.42 1.41
CA GLU A 28 -23.38 -5.79 1.64
C GLU A 28 -22.44 -6.62 2.56
N ARG A 29 -22.86 -7.82 3.00
CA ARG A 29 -22.17 -8.62 4.05
C ARG A 29 -21.18 -9.71 3.56
N LEU A 30 -20.56 -9.56 2.40
CA LEU A 30 -19.49 -10.46 1.93
C LEU A 30 -18.37 -9.64 1.24
N ILE A 31 -17.06 -9.78 1.46
CA ILE A 31 -16.22 -10.53 2.40
C ILE A 31 -15.74 -9.54 3.47
N GLY A 32 -15.95 -9.83 4.75
CA GLY A 32 -15.59 -8.91 5.83
C GLY A 32 -16.14 -9.34 7.19
N TRP A 33 -15.39 -10.24 7.83
CA TRP A 33 -15.29 -10.46 9.28
C TRP A 33 -16.57 -10.29 10.14
N LYS A 34 -17.18 -11.42 10.57
CA LYS A 34 -18.31 -11.46 11.54
C LYS A 34 -17.85 -11.59 13.00
N GLY A 35 -16.69 -11.04 13.34
CA GLY A 35 -16.12 -11.16 14.70
C GLY A 35 -15.34 -12.45 14.96
N GLU A 36 -14.81 -13.10 13.93
CA GLU A 36 -13.97 -14.29 14.10
C GLU A 36 -12.62 -13.92 14.74
N THR A 37 -12.29 -14.44 15.92
CA THR A 37 -10.93 -14.34 16.44
C THR A 37 -10.05 -15.35 15.71
N TYR A 38 -9.06 -14.89 14.94
CA TYR A 38 -8.05 -15.77 14.36
C TYR A 38 -7.13 -16.30 15.48
N GLY A 39 -7.49 -17.45 16.06
CA GLY A 39 -6.59 -18.22 16.89
C GLY A 39 -5.45 -18.75 16.03
N ARG A 40 -4.22 -18.30 16.29
CA ARG A 40 -3.03 -18.80 15.59
C ARG A 40 -2.75 -20.25 16.01
N PRO A 41 -2.46 -21.18 15.08
CA PRO A 41 -1.82 -22.44 15.42
C PRO A 41 -0.42 -22.16 15.97
N ASN A 42 -0.04 -22.80 17.09
CA ASN A 42 1.26 -22.62 17.76
C ASN A 42 2.50 -23.04 16.92
N SER A 43 2.31 -23.54 15.70
CA SER A 43 3.36 -24.07 14.83
C SER A 43 3.44 -23.36 13.47
N ASP A 44 2.85 -22.17 13.34
CA ASP A 44 2.88 -21.40 12.09
C ASP A 44 4.29 -20.81 11.85
N PRO A 45 5.02 -21.19 10.76
CA PRO A 45 6.30 -20.58 10.38
C PRO A 45 6.22 -19.06 10.19
N TRP A 46 4.99 -18.55 9.99
CA TRP A 46 4.69 -17.14 9.75
C TRP A 46 4.25 -16.40 11.01
N SER A 47 4.37 -17.04 12.17
CA SER A 47 4.21 -16.38 13.47
C SER A 47 5.23 -15.25 13.63
N LEU A 48 4.86 -14.23 14.41
CA LEU A 48 5.80 -13.20 14.82
C LEU A 48 6.98 -13.87 15.52
N ALA A 49 8.18 -13.35 15.28
CA ALA A 49 9.35 -13.81 16.02
C ALA A 49 9.05 -13.65 17.52
N ALA A 50 9.41 -14.65 18.33
CA ALA A 50 9.04 -14.69 19.75
C ALA A 50 9.60 -13.49 20.56
N ASP A 51 10.61 -12.82 20.01
CA ASP A 51 11.28 -11.62 20.51
C ASP A 51 10.71 -10.31 19.96
N ASP A 52 9.66 -10.34 19.13
CA ASP A 52 9.04 -9.17 18.50
C ASP A 52 7.52 -9.11 18.75
N PRO A 53 7.08 -8.70 19.96
CA PRO A 53 5.68 -8.61 20.29
C PRO A 53 4.99 -7.43 19.59
N LEU A 54 3.71 -7.60 19.27
CA LEU A 54 2.87 -6.49 18.82
C LEU A 54 2.70 -5.46 19.95
N PRO A 55 2.49 -4.17 19.61
CA PRO A 55 2.28 -3.11 20.60
C PRO A 55 1.05 -3.33 21.48
N GLY A 56 0.11 -4.18 21.05
CA GLY A 56 -1.04 -4.59 21.83
C GLY A 56 -1.81 -5.72 21.16
N LYS A 57 -2.95 -6.10 21.76
CA LYS A 57 -3.86 -7.09 21.15
C LYS A 57 -4.39 -6.54 19.81
N PRO A 58 -4.27 -7.27 18.69
CA PRO A 58 -4.81 -6.82 17.41
C PRO A 58 -6.34 -6.80 17.41
N TRP A 59 -6.93 -5.79 16.77
CA TRP A 59 -8.38 -5.68 16.58
C TRP A 59 -8.73 -4.80 15.37
N VAL A 60 -9.93 -4.97 14.82
CA VAL A 60 -10.38 -4.27 13.61
C VAL A 60 -11.50 -3.29 13.97
N GLU A 61 -11.41 -2.07 13.44
CA GLU A 61 -12.41 -1.01 13.53
C GLU A 61 -13.00 -0.73 12.15
N THR A 62 -14.32 -0.79 12.03
CA THR A 62 -15.01 -0.37 10.81
C THR A 62 -15.14 1.14 10.79
N VAL A 63 -14.68 1.78 9.71
CA VAL A 63 -14.69 3.24 9.56
C VAL A 63 -15.88 3.71 8.73
N SER A 64 -16.15 3.01 7.63
CA SER A 64 -17.15 3.38 6.64
C SER A 64 -17.56 2.14 5.84
N TRP A 65 -18.80 2.14 5.34
CA TRP A 65 -19.27 1.17 4.33
C TRP A 65 -19.27 1.76 2.91
N HIS A 66 -19.18 3.09 2.77
CA HIS A 66 -19.24 3.80 1.48
C HIS A 66 -18.13 4.87 1.39
N PRO A 67 -16.89 4.53 0.99
CA PRO A 67 -16.45 3.19 0.59
C PRO A 67 -16.24 2.29 1.81
N ARG A 68 -16.05 0.99 1.56
CA ARG A 68 -15.73 0.03 2.62
C ARG A 68 -14.32 0.28 3.12
N VAL A 69 -14.19 0.77 4.35
CA VAL A 69 -12.93 1.16 4.98
C VAL A 69 -12.84 0.57 6.39
N PHE A 70 -11.72 -0.09 6.68
CA PHE A 70 -11.45 -0.75 7.94
C PHE A 70 -10.04 -0.42 8.42
N ILE A 71 -9.87 -0.23 9.72
CA ILE A 71 -8.55 -0.11 10.35
C ILE A 71 -8.26 -1.39 11.10
N TYR A 72 -7.07 -1.96 10.92
CA TYR A 72 -6.54 -3.01 11.76
C TYR A 72 -5.50 -2.40 12.70
N HIS A 73 -5.89 -2.26 13.97
CA HIS A 73 -5.01 -1.74 15.00
C HIS A 73 -4.00 -2.77 15.47
N ASN A 74 -2.77 -2.31 15.75
CA ASN A 74 -1.65 -3.16 16.16
C ASN A 74 -1.34 -4.25 15.12
N PHE A 75 -1.43 -3.90 13.83
CA PHE A 75 -1.17 -4.83 12.74
C PHE A 75 0.30 -5.20 12.63
N LEU A 76 1.21 -4.21 12.68
CA LEU A 76 2.66 -4.40 12.66
C LEU A 76 3.26 -4.25 14.06
N SER A 77 4.38 -4.94 14.30
CA SER A 77 5.27 -4.65 15.41
C SER A 77 6.15 -3.43 15.12
N ASP A 78 6.79 -2.90 16.16
CA ASP A 78 7.78 -1.85 16.01
C ASP A 78 9.02 -2.30 15.23
N ALA A 79 9.44 -3.56 15.39
CA ALA A 79 10.60 -4.07 14.66
C ALA A 79 10.27 -4.27 13.18
N GLU A 80 9.06 -4.71 12.84
CA GLU A 80 8.59 -4.80 11.46
C GLU A 80 8.56 -3.41 10.80
N CYS A 81 8.02 -2.39 11.48
CA CYS A 81 8.03 -1.01 10.98
C CYS A 81 9.46 -0.51 10.69
N ARG A 82 10.40 -0.70 11.62
CA ARG A 82 11.82 -0.34 11.42
C ARG A 82 12.45 -1.12 10.28
N HIS A 83 12.22 -2.42 10.23
CA HIS A 83 12.78 -3.31 9.21
C HIS A 83 12.35 -2.87 7.81
N ILE A 84 11.05 -2.67 7.59
CA ILE A 84 10.51 -2.20 6.30
C ILE A 84 11.17 -0.88 5.88
N LYS A 85 11.28 0.09 6.79
CA LYS A 85 11.93 1.38 6.49
C LYS A 85 13.40 1.22 6.14
N ARG A 86 14.17 0.43 6.90
CA ARG A 86 15.60 0.21 6.67
C ARG A 86 15.86 -0.52 5.35
N THR A 87 15.04 -1.52 5.02
CA THR A 87 15.12 -2.24 3.74
C THR A 87 14.80 -1.31 2.57
N ALA A 88 13.83 -0.40 2.72
CA ALA A 88 13.47 0.55 1.67
C ALA A 88 14.50 1.67 1.49
N ALA A 89 15.02 2.22 2.59
CA ALA A 89 15.74 3.51 2.60
C ALA A 89 16.86 3.63 1.56
N PRO A 90 17.73 2.62 1.33
CA PRO A 90 18.78 2.69 0.31
C PRO A 90 18.26 3.01 -1.09
N MET A 91 17.10 2.47 -1.46
CA MET A 91 16.54 2.56 -2.82
C MET A 91 15.50 3.68 -2.99
N MET A 92 15.24 4.49 -1.96
CA MET A 92 14.23 5.54 -1.99
C MET A 92 14.63 6.68 -2.93
N LYS A 93 13.96 6.79 -4.07
CA LYS A 93 14.10 7.91 -5.01
C LYS A 93 12.87 8.78 -4.99
N ARG A 94 13.00 10.00 -5.53
CA ARG A 94 11.82 10.86 -5.71
C ARG A 94 10.77 10.15 -6.56
N SER A 95 9.55 10.02 -6.03
CA SER A 95 8.46 9.35 -6.74
C SER A 95 8.10 10.13 -8.02
N SER A 96 7.86 9.39 -9.09
CA SER A 96 7.27 9.87 -10.32
C SER A 96 5.87 9.27 -10.50
N VAL A 97 5.11 9.83 -11.43
CA VAL A 97 3.85 9.25 -11.89
C VAL A 97 3.99 8.82 -13.34
N VAL A 98 3.17 7.85 -13.76
CA VAL A 98 3.03 7.51 -15.18
C VAL A 98 2.13 8.58 -15.81
N GLY A 99 2.70 9.39 -16.71
CA GLY A 99 1.95 10.34 -17.52
C GLY A 99 1.02 9.63 -18.51
N GLN A 100 0.10 10.38 -19.11
CA GLN A 100 -0.91 9.86 -20.04
C GLN A 100 -0.34 9.12 -21.26
N ASN A 101 0.94 9.32 -21.57
CA ASN A 101 1.69 8.68 -22.66
C ASN A 101 2.61 7.54 -22.20
N GLY A 102 2.50 7.09 -20.94
CA GLY A 102 3.36 6.05 -20.38
C GLY A 102 4.73 6.53 -19.88
N SER A 103 5.05 7.82 -20.01
CA SER A 103 6.34 8.36 -19.54
C SER A 103 6.33 8.65 -18.04
N SER A 104 7.45 8.41 -17.36
CA SER A 104 7.65 8.73 -15.95
C SER A 104 7.88 10.24 -15.80
N VAL A 105 6.93 10.97 -15.19
CA VAL A 105 6.99 12.43 -15.00
C VAL A 105 7.17 12.75 -13.52
N LEU A 106 8.12 13.65 -13.20
CA LEU A 106 8.22 14.27 -11.88
C LEU A 106 7.01 15.20 -11.70
N ASP A 107 6.07 14.82 -10.83
CA ASP A 107 4.78 15.49 -10.71
C ASP A 107 4.63 16.22 -9.36
N THR A 108 3.85 17.30 -9.41
CA THR A 108 3.34 18.06 -8.27
C THR A 108 2.23 17.33 -7.51
N ILE A 109 1.63 16.30 -8.13
CA ILE A 109 0.54 15.51 -7.54
C ILE A 109 1.07 14.52 -6.51
N ARG A 110 2.15 13.78 -6.83
CA ARG A 110 2.79 12.81 -5.94
C ARG A 110 4.21 13.25 -5.63
N THR A 111 4.40 13.71 -4.40
CA THR A 111 5.63 14.37 -4.00
C THR A 111 6.46 13.61 -2.97
N SER A 112 6.18 12.33 -2.78
CA SER A 112 6.92 11.42 -1.89
C SER A 112 8.29 11.03 -2.43
N TYR A 113 9.10 10.44 -1.57
CA TYR A 113 10.10 9.45 -1.97
C TYR A 113 9.48 8.05 -1.95
N GLY A 114 9.93 7.14 -2.80
CA GLY A 114 9.38 5.80 -2.84
C GLY A 114 10.31 4.75 -3.45
N THR A 115 10.01 3.50 -3.11
CA THR A 115 10.63 2.31 -3.70
C THR A 115 9.69 1.11 -3.58
N PHE A 116 10.06 -0.02 -4.18
CA PHE A 116 9.36 -1.29 -4.04
C PHE A 116 10.28 -2.32 -3.40
N ILE A 117 9.76 -3.06 -2.42
CA ILE A 117 10.42 -4.24 -1.86
C ILE A 117 9.74 -5.47 -2.43
N ARG A 118 10.53 -6.36 -3.05
CA ARG A 118 10.01 -7.57 -3.68
C ARG A 118 9.43 -8.54 -2.64
N ARG A 119 8.30 -9.16 -2.98
CA ARG A 119 7.72 -10.23 -2.18
C ARG A 119 8.65 -11.45 -2.18
N ARG A 120 8.65 -12.24 -1.09
CA ARG A 120 9.46 -13.48 -0.92
C ARG A 120 10.98 -13.32 -0.92
N HIS A 121 11.52 -12.11 -1.06
CA HIS A 121 12.97 -11.85 -0.97
C HIS A 121 13.43 -11.55 0.46
N ASP A 122 12.50 -11.18 1.35
CA ASP A 122 12.78 -10.87 2.74
C ASP A 122 11.75 -11.56 3.65
N PRO A 123 12.20 -12.34 4.65
CA PRO A 123 11.30 -13.14 5.48
C PRO A 123 10.39 -12.30 6.39
N VAL A 124 10.80 -11.08 6.77
CA VAL A 124 9.95 -10.16 7.54
C VAL A 124 8.84 -9.63 6.65
N ILE A 125 9.18 -9.18 5.44
CA ILE A 125 8.21 -8.70 4.46
C ILE A 125 7.21 -9.80 4.10
N GLU A 126 7.68 -11.02 3.87
CA GLU A 126 6.82 -12.16 3.57
C GLU A 126 5.80 -12.43 4.69
N ARG A 127 6.22 -12.44 5.97
CA ARG A 127 5.30 -12.57 7.11
C ARG A 127 4.24 -11.46 7.17
N VAL A 128 4.64 -10.22 6.89
CA VAL A 128 3.72 -9.07 6.83
C VAL A 128 2.66 -9.29 5.75
N LEU A 129 3.08 -9.67 4.54
CA LEU A 129 2.19 -9.91 3.40
C LEU A 129 1.30 -11.14 3.57
N HIS A 130 1.74 -12.16 4.31
CA HIS A 130 0.88 -13.27 4.72
C HIS A 130 -0.26 -12.83 5.65
N ARG A 131 0.00 -11.90 6.58
CA ARG A 131 -1.09 -11.29 7.39
C ARG A 131 -2.03 -10.47 6.51
N VAL A 132 -1.52 -9.76 5.51
CA VAL A 132 -2.35 -9.05 4.52
C VAL A 132 -3.26 -10.03 3.79
N ALA A 133 -2.72 -11.15 3.28
CA ALA A 133 -3.49 -12.21 2.63
C ALA A 133 -4.60 -12.75 3.54
N ALA A 134 -4.27 -13.03 4.81
CA ALA A 134 -5.22 -13.54 5.78
C ALA A 134 -6.37 -12.55 6.07
N TRP A 135 -6.09 -11.24 6.05
CA TRP A 135 -7.09 -10.19 6.28
C TRP A 135 -7.97 -9.95 5.05
N THR A 136 -7.37 -9.86 3.86
CA THR A 136 -8.10 -9.60 2.60
C THR A 136 -8.84 -10.82 2.06
N LYS A 137 -8.52 -12.03 2.56
CA LYS A 137 -9.00 -13.31 2.03
C LYS A 137 -8.57 -13.57 0.59
N ALA A 138 -7.50 -12.90 0.16
CA ALA A 138 -6.84 -13.15 -1.11
C ALA A 138 -5.57 -13.96 -0.86
N PRO A 139 -5.20 -14.85 -1.79
CA PRO A 139 -3.95 -15.60 -1.66
C PRO A 139 -2.75 -14.64 -1.94
N PRO A 140 -1.54 -14.88 -1.37
CA PRO A 140 -0.39 -13.97 -1.50
C PRO A 140 0.02 -13.65 -2.95
N GLU A 141 -0.26 -14.55 -3.87
CA GLU A 141 -0.04 -14.45 -5.32
C GLU A 141 -0.77 -13.25 -5.93
N ASN A 142 -1.90 -12.83 -5.35
CA ASN A 142 -2.70 -11.72 -5.82
C ASN A 142 -2.13 -10.35 -5.42
N GLN A 143 -1.12 -10.30 -4.57
CA GLN A 143 -0.57 -9.03 -4.09
C GLN A 143 0.40 -8.43 -5.12
N GLU A 144 0.75 -7.15 -5.02
CA GLU A 144 1.91 -6.58 -5.71
C GLU A 144 3.15 -6.57 -4.80
N ASP A 145 4.32 -6.21 -5.34
CA ASP A 145 5.48 -5.86 -4.51
C ASP A 145 5.14 -4.71 -3.55
N LEU A 146 5.72 -4.76 -2.34
CA LEU A 146 5.37 -3.82 -1.28
C LEU A 146 5.93 -2.44 -1.61
N GLN A 147 5.06 -1.48 -1.89
CA GLN A 147 5.48 -0.12 -2.19
C GLN A 147 5.70 0.68 -0.90
N VAL A 148 6.93 1.11 -0.62
CA VAL A 148 7.24 1.93 0.54
C VAL A 148 7.37 3.40 0.14
N LEU A 149 6.77 4.30 0.91
CA LEU A 149 6.70 5.73 0.65
C LEU A 149 7.04 6.55 1.89
N ARG A 150 7.72 7.67 1.65
CA ARG A 150 8.07 8.66 2.66
C ARG A 150 7.64 10.04 2.21
N TYR A 151 6.88 10.73 3.05
CA TYR A 151 6.44 12.10 2.86
C TYR A 151 7.04 12.98 3.96
N GLY A 152 7.80 14.00 3.55
CA GLY A 152 8.21 15.10 4.41
C GLY A 152 7.17 16.23 4.43
N ILE A 153 7.48 17.30 5.16
CA ILE A 153 6.61 18.48 5.29
C ILE A 153 6.17 19.01 3.91
N GLY A 154 4.86 19.24 3.76
CA GLY A 154 4.21 19.72 2.54
C GLY A 154 4.05 18.66 1.42
N GLN A 155 4.73 17.51 1.53
CA GLN A 155 4.58 16.44 0.54
C GLN A 155 3.23 15.74 0.71
N LYS A 156 2.66 15.30 -0.41
CA LYS A 156 1.30 14.77 -0.54
C LYS A 156 1.16 13.79 -1.70
N TYR A 157 0.00 13.16 -1.76
CA TYR A 157 -0.48 12.47 -2.97
C TYR A 157 -1.90 12.97 -3.26
N GLY A 158 -2.09 13.69 -4.37
CA GLY A 158 -3.41 14.10 -4.82
C GLY A 158 -4.39 12.93 -5.02
N ALA A 159 -5.67 13.28 -5.13
CA ALA A 159 -6.75 12.29 -5.20
C ALA A 159 -6.60 11.36 -6.40
N HIS A 160 -6.72 10.06 -6.18
CA HIS A 160 -6.59 9.03 -7.22
C HIS A 160 -7.39 7.76 -6.88
N MET A 161 -7.53 6.91 -7.89
CA MET A 161 -8.03 5.54 -7.76
C MET A 161 -6.84 4.59 -7.82
N ASP A 162 -6.86 3.57 -6.98
CA ASP A 162 -5.82 2.53 -7.00
C ASP A 162 -6.05 1.50 -8.10
N SER A 163 -7.31 1.14 -8.35
CA SER A 163 -7.64 0.19 -9.41
C SER A 163 -7.75 0.89 -10.75
N LEU A 164 -7.18 0.24 -11.77
CA LEU A 164 -7.48 0.52 -13.17
C LEU A 164 -8.64 -0.36 -13.63
N ILE A 165 -9.21 -0.02 -14.79
CA ILE A 165 -10.22 -0.83 -15.47
C ILE A 165 -9.47 -1.82 -16.38
N ASP A 166 -9.24 -3.03 -15.88
CA ASP A 166 -8.54 -4.11 -16.58
C ASP A 166 -9.09 -5.49 -16.18
N ASP A 167 -8.48 -6.58 -16.66
CA ASP A 167 -8.91 -7.96 -16.40
C ASP A 167 -8.55 -8.48 -14.99
N SER A 168 -7.70 -7.76 -14.26
CA SER A 168 -7.26 -8.10 -12.90
C SER A 168 -7.24 -6.84 -12.02
N PRO A 169 -8.40 -6.21 -11.77
CA PRO A 169 -8.46 -4.97 -11.02
C PRO A 169 -7.92 -5.16 -9.61
N ARG A 170 -7.28 -4.12 -9.08
CA ARG A 170 -6.89 -4.05 -7.67
C ARG A 170 -8.14 -3.95 -6.82
N MET A 171 -8.62 -5.08 -6.33
CA MET A 171 -9.86 -5.16 -5.57
C MET A 171 -9.78 -4.45 -4.21
N ALA A 172 -8.61 -4.48 -3.56
CA ALA A 172 -8.39 -3.87 -2.27
C ALA A 172 -6.97 -3.32 -2.14
N THR A 173 -6.85 -2.31 -1.27
CA THR A 173 -5.58 -1.71 -0.89
C THR A 173 -5.41 -1.84 0.62
N VAL A 174 -4.24 -2.30 1.05
CA VAL A 174 -3.83 -2.28 2.46
C VAL A 174 -2.65 -1.33 2.62
N LEU A 175 -2.89 -0.23 3.33
CA LEU A 175 -1.90 0.81 3.64
C LEU A 175 -1.41 0.65 5.08
N LEU A 176 -0.15 0.25 5.22
CA LEU A 176 0.53 0.04 6.50
C LEU A 176 1.21 1.34 6.94
N TYR A 177 0.98 1.79 8.17
CA TYR A 177 1.62 3.00 8.70
C TYR A 177 2.86 2.63 9.52
N LEU A 178 4.03 3.11 9.08
CA LEU A 178 5.32 2.70 9.63
C LEU A 178 5.91 3.71 10.63
N HIS A 179 5.24 4.84 10.82
CA HIS A 179 5.68 5.93 11.67
C HIS A 179 4.47 6.76 12.15
N ASP A 180 4.59 7.33 13.35
CA ASP A 180 3.58 8.24 13.89
C ASP A 180 3.77 9.63 13.28
N THR A 181 2.79 10.07 12.49
CA THR A 181 2.83 11.41 11.90
C THR A 181 2.27 12.43 12.88
N GLU A 182 3.05 13.47 13.19
CA GLU A 182 2.67 14.44 14.22
C GLU A 182 1.46 15.28 13.83
N GLU A 183 1.42 15.79 12.59
CA GLU A 183 0.31 16.59 12.09
C GLU A 183 0.13 16.46 10.58
N GLY A 184 -1.11 16.36 10.12
CA GLY A 184 -1.45 16.12 8.72
C GLY A 184 -1.16 14.69 8.28
N GLY A 185 -0.91 14.49 6.99
CA GLY A 185 -0.58 13.17 6.44
C GLY A 185 -1.75 12.18 6.41
N GLU A 186 -2.99 12.62 6.63
CA GLU A 186 -4.15 11.74 6.64
C GLU A 186 -4.32 11.00 5.31
N THR A 187 -4.88 9.79 5.38
CA THR A 187 -5.49 9.15 4.21
C THR A 187 -6.96 9.49 4.23
N ALA A 188 -7.41 10.31 3.28
CA ALA A 188 -8.78 10.83 3.23
C ALA A 188 -9.49 10.38 1.94
N PHE A 189 -10.81 10.18 2.03
CA PHE A 189 -11.68 9.82 0.90
C PHE A 189 -12.52 11.04 0.51
N PRO A 190 -12.10 11.87 -0.47
CA PRO A 190 -12.68 13.19 -0.70
C PRO A 190 -14.16 13.18 -1.03
N ASP A 191 -14.64 12.10 -1.65
CA ASP A 191 -16.01 11.98 -2.12
C ASP A 191 -16.92 11.26 -1.10
N SER A 192 -16.39 10.90 0.07
CA SER A 192 -17.16 10.27 1.14
C SER A 192 -17.15 11.08 2.44
N SER A 193 -18.35 11.31 2.98
CA SER A 193 -18.59 11.76 4.35
C SER A 193 -19.34 10.70 5.18
N ALA A 194 -19.45 9.47 4.64
CA ALA A 194 -20.25 8.38 5.19
C ALA A 194 -19.51 7.62 6.30
N TRP A 195 -19.16 8.33 7.38
CA TRP A 195 -18.69 7.72 8.61
C TRP A 195 -19.69 6.69 9.13
N LEU A 196 -19.20 5.61 9.74
CA LEU A 196 -20.05 4.59 10.36
C LEU A 196 -21.04 5.19 11.36
N ASN A 197 -20.60 6.19 12.13
CA ASN A 197 -21.42 7.04 12.99
C ASN A 197 -20.69 8.34 13.31
N ALA A 198 -21.43 9.34 13.82
CA ALA A 198 -20.89 10.65 14.14
C ALA A 198 -19.85 10.61 15.27
N GLU A 199 -20.08 9.75 16.28
CA GLU A 199 -19.19 9.59 17.42
C GLU A 199 -17.79 9.09 17.00
N LEU A 200 -17.72 8.23 15.99
CA LEU A 200 -16.47 7.76 15.40
C LEU A 200 -15.72 8.90 14.70
N ALA A 201 -16.43 9.72 13.92
CA ALA A 201 -15.85 10.87 13.24
C ALA A 201 -15.23 11.86 14.24
N ASP A 202 -15.97 12.15 15.32
CA ASP A 202 -15.53 13.04 16.39
C ASP A 202 -14.30 12.48 17.13
N ARG A 203 -14.30 11.18 17.43
CA ARG A 203 -13.16 10.51 18.11
C ARG A 203 -11.90 10.46 17.26
N MET A 204 -12.04 10.25 15.95
CA MET A 204 -10.89 10.08 15.04
C MET A 204 -10.18 11.40 14.72
N GLY A 205 -10.89 12.53 14.83
CA GLY A 205 -10.31 13.86 14.71
C GLY A 205 -9.39 14.25 15.88
N PRO A 206 -8.84 15.48 15.88
CA PRO A 206 -9.03 16.51 14.86
C PRO A 206 -8.29 16.16 13.56
N PHE A 207 -8.82 16.66 12.44
CA PHE A 207 -8.26 16.48 11.11
C PHE A 207 -7.75 17.79 10.53
N SER A 208 -6.73 17.72 9.68
CA SER A 208 -6.30 18.84 8.85
C SER A 208 -7.42 19.32 7.92
N GLU A 209 -7.31 20.55 7.40
CA GLU A 209 -8.28 21.09 6.44
C GLU A 209 -8.44 20.22 5.18
N CYS A 210 -7.42 19.42 4.83
CA CYS A 210 -7.51 18.47 3.73
C CYS A 210 -8.52 17.32 4.00
N ALA A 211 -8.58 16.83 5.24
CA ALA A 211 -9.37 15.67 5.66
C ALA A 211 -10.69 16.02 6.36
N LYS A 212 -10.85 17.28 6.77
CA LYS A 212 -12.02 17.78 7.49
C LYS A 212 -13.34 17.50 6.74
N GLY A 213 -14.31 16.94 7.47
CA GLY A 213 -15.64 16.61 6.94
C GLY A 213 -15.70 15.39 6.00
N LYS A 214 -14.57 14.69 5.81
CA LYS A 214 -14.45 13.49 4.98
C LYS A 214 -14.23 12.27 5.86
N VAL A 215 -14.52 11.09 5.33
CA VAL A 215 -13.98 9.84 5.90
C VAL A 215 -12.46 9.90 5.77
N ALA A 216 -11.75 9.79 6.89
CA ALA A 216 -10.30 9.95 6.92
C ALA A 216 -9.66 9.19 8.07
N PHE A 217 -8.36 8.90 7.94
CA PHE A 217 -7.58 8.27 9.00
C PHE A 217 -6.22 8.94 9.15
N ARG A 218 -5.83 9.20 10.41
CA ARG A 218 -4.51 9.74 10.76
C ARG A 218 -3.50 8.59 10.83
N PRO A 219 -2.31 8.74 10.22
CA PRO A 219 -1.25 7.73 10.33
C PRO A 219 -0.91 7.48 11.80
N LYS A 220 -1.00 6.22 12.21
CA LYS A 220 -0.55 5.75 13.51
C LYS A 220 0.33 4.54 13.30
N LYS A 221 1.55 4.59 13.82
CA LYS A 221 2.53 3.52 13.65
C LYS A 221 1.95 2.18 14.09
N GLY A 222 2.16 1.16 13.28
CA GLY A 222 1.69 -0.19 13.56
C GLY A 222 0.27 -0.48 13.07
N ASP A 223 -0.55 0.54 12.78
CA ASP A 223 -1.88 0.33 12.24
C ASP A 223 -1.84 0.08 10.72
N ALA A 224 -2.87 -0.60 10.22
CA ALA A 224 -3.10 -0.80 8.79
C ALA A 224 -4.50 -0.31 8.41
N LEU A 225 -4.63 0.41 7.31
CA LEU A 225 -5.91 0.80 6.71
C LEU A 225 -6.18 -0.09 5.51
N MET A 226 -7.35 -0.74 5.46
CA MET A 226 -7.83 -1.44 4.27
C MET A 226 -9.03 -0.73 3.71
N PHE A 227 -9.03 -0.53 2.39
CA PHE A 227 -10.22 -0.10 1.66
C PHE A 227 -10.38 -0.89 0.36
N TRP A 228 -11.62 -1.01 -0.09
CA TRP A 228 -11.96 -1.74 -1.30
C TRP A 228 -12.18 -0.79 -2.48
N SER A 229 -11.50 -1.05 -3.60
CA SER A 229 -11.68 -0.28 -4.84
C SER A 229 -12.84 -0.80 -5.68
N ILE A 230 -13.31 -2.02 -5.39
CA ILE A 230 -14.46 -2.65 -6.05
C ILE A 230 -15.54 -3.03 -5.03
N LYS A 231 -16.77 -3.04 -5.49
CA LYS A 231 -17.94 -3.52 -4.77
C LYS A 231 -18.04 -5.06 -4.83
N PRO A 232 -18.86 -5.69 -3.97
CA PRO A 232 -19.05 -7.14 -4.00
C PRO A 232 -19.59 -7.68 -5.33
N ASP A 233 -20.30 -6.85 -6.11
CA ASP A 233 -20.78 -7.19 -7.46
C ASP A 233 -19.69 -7.12 -8.54
N GLY A 234 -18.44 -6.78 -8.17
CA GLY A 234 -17.30 -6.66 -9.06
C GLY A 234 -17.17 -5.30 -9.76
N THR A 235 -18.12 -4.38 -9.56
CA THR A 235 -18.06 -3.04 -10.15
C THR A 235 -17.12 -2.13 -9.36
N HIS A 236 -16.53 -1.12 -10.00
CA HIS A 236 -15.71 -0.14 -9.30
C HIS A 236 -16.53 0.67 -8.27
N ASP A 237 -15.93 0.94 -7.11
CA ASP A 237 -16.50 1.84 -6.12
C ASP A 237 -15.95 3.27 -6.31
N PRO A 238 -16.70 4.22 -6.89
CA PRO A 238 -16.23 5.59 -7.09
C PRO A 238 -15.98 6.33 -5.77
N LEU A 239 -16.51 5.85 -4.64
CA LEU A 239 -16.24 6.46 -3.34
C LEU A 239 -14.87 6.07 -2.78
N SER A 240 -14.19 5.09 -3.41
CA SER A 240 -12.82 4.69 -3.06
C SER A 240 -11.74 5.68 -3.53
N LEU A 241 -12.13 6.78 -4.20
CA LEU A 241 -11.24 7.90 -4.49
C LEU A 241 -10.61 8.36 -3.18
N HIS A 242 -9.28 8.39 -3.13
CA HIS A 242 -8.56 8.70 -1.91
C HIS A 242 -7.33 9.57 -2.17
N THR A 243 -6.88 10.26 -1.13
CA THR A 243 -5.73 11.18 -1.18
C THR A 243 -4.87 11.02 0.07
N GLY A 244 -3.56 11.17 -0.11
CA GLY A 244 -2.64 11.40 0.99
C GLY A 244 -2.54 12.90 1.26
N CYS A 245 -3.17 13.37 2.33
CA CYS A 245 -3.13 14.77 2.73
C CYS A 245 -1.69 15.23 3.00
N PRO A 246 -1.39 16.54 2.83
CA PRO A 246 -0.06 17.06 3.10
C PRO A 246 0.37 16.80 4.54
N VAL A 247 1.63 16.41 4.73
CA VAL A 247 2.24 16.40 6.08
C VAL A 247 2.45 17.85 6.52
N VAL A 248 1.93 18.21 7.69
CA VAL A 248 2.09 19.55 8.27
C VAL A 248 3.28 19.57 9.23
N LYS A 249 3.42 18.52 10.05
CA LYS A 249 4.52 18.36 11.01
C LYS A 249 4.99 16.92 11.09
N GLY A 250 6.30 16.73 11.27
CA GLY A 250 6.95 15.42 11.29
C GLY A 250 7.10 14.82 9.89
N VAL A 251 6.97 13.50 9.81
CA VAL A 251 7.03 12.73 8.56
C VAL A 251 5.93 11.67 8.52
N LYS A 252 5.61 11.20 7.31
CA LYS A 252 4.73 10.04 7.10
C LYS A 252 5.49 8.96 6.36
N TRP A 253 5.49 7.76 6.93
CA TRP A 253 5.94 6.55 6.27
C TRP A 253 4.79 5.58 6.08
N THR A 254 4.65 5.06 4.87
CA THR A 254 3.66 4.04 4.56
C THR A 254 4.25 2.93 3.73
N ALA A 255 3.73 1.72 3.89
CA ALA A 255 3.93 0.64 2.93
C ALA A 255 2.57 0.19 2.38
N THR A 256 2.42 0.17 1.06
CA THR A 256 1.17 -0.18 0.38
C THR A 256 1.28 -1.57 -0.21
N SER A 257 0.30 -2.42 0.12
CA SER A 257 0.05 -3.69 -0.55
C SER A 257 -1.24 -3.56 -1.36
N TRP A 258 -1.11 -3.57 -2.69
CA TRP A 258 -2.25 -3.68 -3.59
C TRP A 258 -2.59 -5.15 -3.80
N VAL A 259 -3.89 -5.46 -3.78
CA VAL A 259 -4.40 -6.82 -3.90
C VAL A 259 -5.33 -6.90 -5.11
N HIS A 260 -4.96 -7.74 -6.07
CA HIS A 260 -5.69 -7.98 -7.30
C HIS A 260 -6.81 -9.01 -7.11
N SER A 261 -7.82 -8.97 -7.98
CA SER A 261 -8.86 -10.00 -8.06
C SER A 261 -8.33 -11.33 -8.63
N MET A 262 -7.28 -11.29 -9.45
CA MET A 262 -6.60 -12.45 -10.03
C MET A 262 -5.11 -12.47 -9.65
N PRO A 263 -4.38 -13.59 -9.82
CA PRO A 263 -2.94 -13.64 -9.53
C PRO A 263 -2.15 -12.56 -10.28
N TYR A 264 -1.25 -11.86 -9.58
CA TYR A 264 -0.46 -10.77 -10.14
C TYR A 264 0.99 -11.21 -10.38
N ALA A 265 1.42 -11.13 -11.64
CA ALA A 265 2.75 -11.53 -12.09
C ALA A 265 3.16 -12.92 -11.56
N PHE A 266 2.26 -13.90 -11.70
CA PHE A 266 2.40 -15.23 -11.10
C PHE A 266 3.72 -15.92 -11.44
N ASP A 267 4.17 -15.83 -12.70
CA ASP A 267 5.45 -16.40 -13.13
C ASP A 267 6.64 -15.82 -12.36
N ARG A 268 6.63 -14.49 -12.11
CA ARG A 268 7.64 -13.80 -11.30
C ARG A 268 7.54 -14.19 -9.82
N TYR A 269 6.34 -14.51 -9.34
CA TYR A 269 6.12 -14.94 -7.96
C TYR A 269 6.64 -16.37 -7.69
N ILE A 270 6.46 -17.30 -8.64
CA ILE A 270 6.92 -18.69 -8.50
C ILE A 270 8.37 -18.90 -8.92
N SER A 271 8.96 -18.00 -9.71
CA SER A 271 10.39 -18.07 -10.06
C SER A 271 11.24 -17.73 -8.84
N GLU A 272 11.64 -18.73 -8.06
CA GLU A 272 12.64 -18.55 -7.00
C GLU A 272 13.99 -18.14 -7.62
N GLY A 273 14.45 -16.93 -7.29
CA GLY A 273 15.88 -16.58 -7.31
C GLY A 273 16.58 -16.56 -8.67
N LYS A 274 15.99 -15.97 -9.72
CA LYS A 274 16.67 -15.82 -11.03
C LYS A 274 16.81 -14.42 -11.59
N ASP A 275 16.42 -13.40 -10.87
CA ASP A 275 17.00 -12.09 -11.13
C ASP A 275 18.26 -12.05 -10.30
N SER A 276 19.41 -12.07 -10.96
CA SER A 276 20.66 -11.64 -10.34
C SER A 276 20.35 -10.36 -9.59
N GLU A 277 20.54 -10.36 -8.28
CA GLU A 277 20.65 -9.14 -7.51
C GLU A 277 21.73 -8.31 -8.22
N GLU A 278 21.33 -7.40 -9.10
CA GLU A 278 22.11 -6.20 -9.34
C GLU A 278 22.17 -5.58 -7.95
N HIS A 279 23.27 -5.88 -7.27
CA HIS A 279 23.56 -5.40 -5.95
C HIS A 279 23.75 -3.90 -6.14
N ASP A 280 22.64 -3.16 -6.11
CA ASP A 280 22.60 -1.72 -6.11
C ASP A 280 23.26 -1.31 -4.79
N GLY A 281 24.59 -1.20 -4.81
CA GLY A 281 25.37 -0.75 -3.66
C GLY A 281 24.85 0.59 -3.17
N GLU A 282 25.20 0.95 -1.92
CA GLU A 282 24.76 2.21 -1.32
C GLU A 282 24.95 3.39 -2.29
N PRO A 283 23.88 4.01 -2.83
CA PRO A 283 24.01 5.03 -3.86
C PRO A 283 24.88 6.22 -3.43
N GLY A 284 24.89 6.53 -2.13
CA GLY A 284 25.73 7.59 -1.55
C GLY A 284 27.21 7.22 -1.38
N ALA A 285 27.60 5.95 -1.51
CA ALA A 285 29.00 5.52 -1.40
C ALA A 285 29.86 5.98 -2.60
N CYS A 286 29.21 6.42 -3.68
CA CYS A 286 29.86 6.93 -4.89
C CYS A 286 30.80 5.91 -5.55
N THR A 287 30.22 4.80 -5.99
CA THR A 287 30.90 3.75 -6.75
C THR A 287 30.31 3.65 -8.15
N ASP A 288 31.12 3.22 -9.12
CA ASP A 288 30.62 2.82 -10.43
C ASP A 288 30.17 1.36 -10.35
N MET A 289 28.99 1.06 -10.90
CA MET A 289 28.36 -0.27 -10.87
C MET A 289 28.84 -1.17 -12.01
N HIS A 290 29.65 -0.64 -12.94
CA HIS A 290 30.15 -1.39 -14.08
C HIS A 290 31.57 -0.97 -14.46
N ASP A 291 32.42 -1.94 -14.80
CA ASP A 291 33.83 -1.71 -15.12
C ASP A 291 34.03 -0.78 -16.34
N MET A 292 33.05 -0.74 -17.24
CA MET A 292 33.07 0.13 -18.44
C MET A 292 32.61 1.56 -18.18
N CYS A 293 32.19 1.93 -16.95
CA CYS A 293 31.70 3.27 -16.65
C CYS A 293 32.69 4.37 -17.05
N GLY A 294 34.00 4.16 -16.82
CA GLY A 294 35.05 5.07 -17.28
C GLY A 294 35.07 5.25 -18.79
N ASN A 295 35.07 4.15 -19.54
CA ASN A 295 35.08 4.16 -21.00
C ASN A 295 33.82 4.83 -21.59
N TRP A 296 32.65 4.59 -20.99
CA TRP A 296 31.40 5.22 -21.41
C TRP A 296 31.39 6.71 -21.09
N ALA A 297 31.89 7.11 -19.92
CA ALA A 297 32.03 8.52 -19.56
C ALA A 297 32.97 9.25 -20.54
N ASP A 298 34.12 8.66 -20.87
CA ASP A 298 35.06 9.18 -21.88
C ASP A 298 34.43 9.24 -23.29
N GLY A 299 33.50 8.32 -23.59
CA GLY A 299 32.67 8.31 -24.81
C GLY A 299 31.55 9.37 -24.85
N GLY A 300 31.40 10.17 -23.79
CA GLY A 300 30.38 11.20 -23.66
C GLY A 300 28.99 10.68 -23.27
N GLU A 301 28.90 9.45 -22.74
CA GLU A 301 27.61 8.86 -22.35
C GLU A 301 26.98 9.59 -21.15
N CYS A 302 27.76 10.29 -20.33
CA CYS A 302 27.20 11.13 -19.26
C CYS A 302 26.19 12.16 -19.79
N ASP A 303 26.41 12.68 -21.01
CA ASP A 303 25.50 13.64 -21.64
C ASP A 303 24.47 12.96 -22.55
N LYS A 304 24.85 11.87 -23.25
CA LYS A 304 23.96 11.16 -24.20
C LYS A 304 22.96 10.25 -23.51
N ASN A 305 23.35 9.64 -22.39
CA ASN A 305 22.54 8.71 -21.61
C ASN A 305 22.58 9.06 -20.11
N PRO A 306 22.14 10.28 -19.74
CA PRO A 306 22.30 10.80 -18.38
C PRO A 306 21.52 10.00 -17.34
N VAL A 307 20.39 9.39 -17.70
CA VAL A 307 19.56 8.62 -16.75
C VAL A 307 20.31 7.40 -16.22
N TYR A 308 20.85 6.60 -17.14
CA TYR A 308 21.62 5.42 -16.78
C TYR A 308 22.96 5.82 -16.14
N MET A 309 23.71 6.70 -16.82
CA MET A 309 25.06 7.05 -16.41
C MET A 309 25.11 7.76 -15.06
N HIS A 310 24.17 8.66 -14.76
CA HIS A 310 24.15 9.32 -13.45
C HIS A 310 23.70 8.41 -12.31
N THR A 311 23.00 7.31 -12.62
CA THR A 311 22.57 6.35 -11.59
C THR A 311 23.63 5.29 -11.34
N HIS A 312 24.15 4.68 -12.40
CA HIS A 312 25.02 3.50 -12.32
C HIS A 312 26.51 3.81 -12.48
N CYS A 313 26.85 4.97 -13.05
CA CYS A 313 28.23 5.41 -13.30
C CYS A 313 28.49 6.81 -12.71
N ALA A 314 27.87 7.09 -11.55
CA ALA A 314 27.86 8.42 -10.93
C ALA A 314 29.27 8.94 -10.64
N ARG A 315 30.21 8.04 -10.29
CA ARG A 315 31.60 8.39 -10.01
C ARG A 315 32.34 8.75 -11.30
N ALA A 316 32.22 7.93 -12.35
CA ALA A 316 32.82 8.23 -13.65
C ALA A 316 32.31 9.56 -14.23
N CYS A 317 31.02 9.85 -14.07
CA CYS A 317 30.41 11.12 -14.46
C CYS A 317 30.61 12.28 -13.46
N LYS A 318 31.40 12.09 -12.40
CA LYS A 318 31.74 13.11 -11.40
C LYS A 318 30.50 13.76 -10.74
N ARG A 319 29.44 12.96 -10.53
CA ARG A 319 28.18 13.38 -9.89
C ARG A 319 28.20 13.22 -8.37
N CYS A 320 29.19 12.51 -7.84
CA CYS A 320 29.37 12.24 -6.42
C CYS A 320 30.86 12.24 -6.04
N GLU A 321 31.16 12.20 -4.74
CA GLU A 321 32.52 12.07 -4.19
C GLU A 321 32.67 10.78 -3.35
N PRO A 322 33.81 10.05 -3.40
CA PRO A 322 33.99 8.87 -2.56
C PRO A 322 33.89 9.22 -1.06
N CYS A 323 33.09 8.46 -0.33
CA CYS A 323 32.87 8.64 1.11
C CYS A 323 33.43 7.45 1.90
N ALA A 324 33.88 7.68 3.13
CA ALA A 324 34.08 6.58 4.08
C ALA A 324 32.70 5.99 4.48
N GLU A 325 32.62 4.69 4.73
CA GLU A 325 31.36 4.01 5.09
C GLU A 325 30.67 4.62 6.32
N SER A 326 31.45 5.14 7.28
CA SER A 326 30.95 5.79 8.49
C SER A 326 30.58 7.27 8.30
N ASP A 327 30.89 7.89 7.16
CA ASP A 327 30.62 9.31 6.90
C ASP A 327 29.23 9.51 6.31
N VAL A 328 28.22 9.44 7.20
CA VAL A 328 26.81 9.65 6.85
C VAL A 328 26.56 11.03 6.23
N SER A 329 27.35 12.05 6.61
CA SER A 329 27.20 13.39 6.03
C SER A 329 27.60 13.41 4.56
N CYS A 330 28.74 12.81 4.22
CA CYS A 330 29.19 12.65 2.84
C CYS A 330 28.22 11.81 2.02
N ILE A 331 27.80 10.66 2.55
CA ILE A 331 26.81 9.77 1.93
C ILE A 331 25.52 10.56 1.63
N ASN A 332 25.01 11.32 2.60
CA ASN A 332 23.80 12.13 2.40
C ASN A 332 23.96 13.23 1.34
N ARG A 333 25.11 13.90 1.25
CA ARG A 333 25.37 14.86 0.17
C ARG A 333 25.32 14.20 -1.20
N ASN A 334 25.88 13.00 -1.34
CA ASN A 334 25.82 12.25 -2.58
C ASN A 334 24.39 11.79 -2.90
N ARG A 335 23.67 11.24 -1.92
CA ARG A 335 22.28 10.80 -2.07
C ARG A 335 21.39 11.94 -2.58
N ASP A 336 21.48 13.12 -1.94
CA ASP A 336 20.74 14.32 -2.36
C ASP A 336 21.06 14.73 -3.80
N ARG A 337 22.36 14.81 -4.15
CA ARG A 337 22.81 15.12 -5.53
C ARG A 337 22.31 14.13 -6.58
N LEU A 338 22.11 12.87 -6.19
CA LEU A 338 21.65 11.78 -7.05
C LEU A 338 20.13 11.59 -7.00
N GLY A 339 19.39 12.43 -6.25
CA GLY A 339 17.93 12.38 -6.17
C GLY A 339 17.37 11.26 -5.27
N PHE A 340 18.22 10.69 -4.42
CA PHE A 340 17.83 9.74 -3.39
C PHE A 340 17.45 10.46 -2.10
N MET A 341 16.59 9.82 -1.31
CA MET A 341 16.24 10.29 0.02
C MET A 341 17.48 10.27 0.93
N VAL A 342 17.79 11.38 1.60
CA VAL A 342 18.84 11.41 2.63
C VAL A 342 18.46 10.57 3.84
N TYR A 343 19.45 10.02 4.53
CA TYR A 343 19.26 9.28 5.76
C TYR A 343 19.09 10.20 6.96
N ASP A 344 18.08 9.91 7.75
CA ASP A 344 17.91 10.37 9.11
C ASP A 344 17.80 9.13 9.99
N GLN A 345 18.84 8.86 10.77
CA GLN A 345 18.92 7.64 11.59
C GLN A 345 17.83 7.61 12.66
N ALA A 346 17.51 8.77 13.25
CA ALA A 346 16.43 8.86 14.22
C ALA A 346 15.07 8.57 13.57
N GLU A 347 14.85 9.06 12.34
CA GLU A 347 13.65 8.76 11.55
C GLU A 347 13.52 7.26 11.22
N LEU A 348 14.62 6.59 10.88
CA LEU A 348 14.63 5.15 10.55
C LEU A 348 14.45 4.26 11.79
N ASP A 349 14.94 4.70 12.95
CA ASP A 349 14.88 3.96 14.21
C ASP A 349 13.60 4.20 15.01
N ALA A 350 12.93 5.34 14.80
CA ALA A 350 11.65 5.68 15.43
C ALA A 350 10.51 4.83 14.87
#